data_AF-A0ABD6HUV6-F1
#
_entry.id   AF-A0ABD6HUV6-F1
#
_cell.length_a   1.000
_cell.length_b   1.000
_cell.length_c   1.000
_cell.angle_alpha   90.00
_cell.angle_beta   90.00
_cell.angle_gamma   90.00
#
_symmetry.space_group_name_H-M   'P 1'
#
loop_
_entity.id
_entity.type
_entity.pdbx_description
1 polymer ?
#
loop_
_entity_poly.entity_id
_entity_poly.type
_entity_poly.pdbx_seq_one_letter_code
_entity_poly.pdbx_strand_id
1 'polypeptide(L)'
;MKFSFSHGSRLGMLCIMLVLAGCAGKKQRVSYDRHAFDSAIKDAASEYGVDAKLITAMIQVESGFNPSAVSRSNAIGLMQLKADTAGCDAYRYKGKRGCPDDDDLRDPDTNIDLGAAYLATLQKQQLKGIANPVTLRYATIIAYVNGTGALLRTFSSNRQQAIAMINNLSPEAFNWHVRKYHPAPQAPRHLMKVEAAYEQL
;
A
#
# COMPACT_ATOMS: atom_id res chain seq x y z
N MET A 1 -90.78 19.69 -19.27
CA MET A 1 -89.70 19.12 -20.10
C MET A 1 -88.86 18.20 -19.24
N LYS A 2 -88.78 16.92 -19.63
CA LYS A 2 -88.02 15.84 -19.01
C LYS A 2 -86.52 16.11 -19.19
N PHE A 3 -85.67 15.69 -18.26
CA PHE A 3 -84.54 14.78 -18.53
C PHE A 3 -83.95 14.29 -17.19
N SER A 4 -84.25 13.03 -16.89
CA SER A 4 -83.41 12.12 -16.11
C SER A 4 -82.48 11.42 -17.10
N PHE A 5 -81.22 11.18 -16.76
CA PHE A 5 -80.66 9.82 -16.63
C PHE A 5 -79.18 9.81 -16.24
N SER A 6 -78.84 8.72 -15.57
CA SER A 6 -77.59 8.37 -14.90
C SER A 6 -76.61 7.60 -15.81
N HIS A 7 -75.35 7.52 -15.34
CA HIS A 7 -74.26 6.57 -15.66
C HIS A 7 -73.22 6.97 -16.73
N GLY A 8 -71.96 6.97 -16.28
CA GLY A 8 -70.73 6.89 -17.09
C GLY A 8 -69.52 6.71 -16.16
N SER A 9 -69.26 5.48 -15.69
CA SER A 9 -68.17 4.61 -16.18
C SER A 9 -66.79 4.94 -15.60
N ARG A 10 -66.37 4.11 -14.63
CA ARG A 10 -64.98 3.96 -14.16
C ARG A 10 -64.10 3.55 -15.35
N LEU A 11 -63.00 4.26 -15.60
CA LEU A 11 -61.93 3.75 -16.47
C LEU A 11 -60.56 4.38 -16.16
N GLY A 12 -59.64 3.54 -15.70
CA GLY A 12 -58.21 3.62 -16.06
C GLY A 12 -57.32 4.61 -15.31
N MET A 13 -56.96 4.31 -14.05
CA MET A 13 -55.72 4.83 -13.45
C MET A 13 -54.53 4.13 -14.12
N LEU A 14 -54.04 4.68 -15.23
CA LEU A 14 -52.82 4.24 -15.89
C LEU A 14 -51.62 4.89 -15.19
N CYS A 15 -51.18 4.30 -14.07
CA CYS A 15 -49.86 4.59 -13.51
C CYS A 15 -48.81 4.03 -14.48
N ILE A 16 -48.33 4.86 -15.40
CA ILE A 16 -47.07 4.61 -16.10
C ILE A 16 -45.97 4.73 -15.06
N MET A 17 -45.62 3.58 -14.46
CA MET A 17 -44.35 3.38 -13.77
C MET A 17 -43.24 3.56 -14.82
N LEU A 18 -42.78 4.79 -14.98
CA LEU A 18 -41.52 5.10 -15.64
C LEU A 18 -40.42 4.44 -14.81
N VAL A 19 -40.01 3.26 -15.26
CA VAL A 19 -38.78 2.60 -14.84
C VAL A 19 -37.65 3.55 -15.19
N LEU A 20 -37.21 4.36 -14.23
CA LEU A 20 -35.90 4.99 -14.29
C LEU A 20 -34.89 3.87 -14.15
N ALA A 21 -34.52 3.28 -15.29
CA ALA A 21 -33.38 2.42 -15.43
C ALA A 21 -32.17 3.20 -14.88
N GLY A 22 -31.73 2.83 -13.68
CA GLY A 22 -30.48 3.32 -13.13
C GLY A 22 -29.35 2.86 -14.04
N CYS A 23 -28.83 3.76 -14.87
CA CYS A 23 -27.58 3.55 -15.56
C CYS A 23 -26.48 3.49 -14.49
N ALA A 24 -26.21 2.28 -13.99
CA ALA A 24 -25.01 2.00 -13.21
C ALA A 24 -23.81 2.21 -14.12
N GLY A 25 -23.31 3.44 -14.19
CA GLY A 25 -22.09 3.78 -14.91
C GLY A 25 -20.96 2.93 -14.33
N LYS A 26 -20.46 1.97 -15.10
CA LYS A 26 -19.23 1.24 -14.77
C LYS A 26 -18.13 2.30 -14.63
N LYS A 27 -17.67 2.60 -13.40
CA LYS A 27 -16.46 3.41 -13.21
C LYS A 27 -15.35 2.76 -14.00
N GLN A 28 -14.91 3.43 -15.06
CA GLN A 28 -13.83 2.97 -15.91
C GLN A 28 -12.59 2.88 -15.02
N ARG A 29 -12.14 1.66 -14.73
CA ARG A 29 -10.91 1.45 -13.97
C ARG A 29 -9.77 1.83 -14.91
N VAL A 30 -9.15 2.98 -14.65
CA VAL A 30 -7.89 3.34 -15.30
C VAL A 30 -6.89 2.25 -14.94
N SER A 31 -6.37 1.57 -15.97
CA SER A 31 -5.28 0.62 -15.83
C SER A 31 -4.00 1.35 -16.19
N TYR A 32 -3.04 1.38 -15.27
CA TYR A 32 -1.73 1.97 -15.51
C TYR A 32 -0.79 0.91 -16.09
N ASP A 33 0.07 1.33 -17.02
CA ASP A 33 1.10 0.45 -17.56
C ASP A 33 2.18 0.22 -16.50
N ARG A 34 2.38 -1.03 -16.11
CA ARG A 34 3.38 -1.42 -15.12
C ARG A 34 4.81 -1.10 -15.56
N HIS A 35 5.07 -1.15 -16.88
CA HIS A 35 6.40 -1.02 -17.45
C HIS A 35 6.84 0.43 -17.59
N ALA A 36 5.91 1.39 -17.43
CA ALA A 36 6.20 2.82 -17.49
C ALA A 36 7.24 3.27 -16.45
N PHE A 37 7.43 2.51 -15.37
CA PHE A 37 8.30 2.85 -14.25
C PHE A 37 9.54 1.94 -14.13
N ASP A 38 9.75 1.01 -15.06
CA ASP A 38 10.81 0.00 -14.96
C ASP A 38 12.22 0.62 -14.86
N SER A 39 12.48 1.71 -15.59
CA SER A 39 13.77 2.41 -15.51
C SER A 39 13.99 3.00 -14.12
N ALA A 40 13.03 3.79 -13.62
CA ALA A 40 13.11 4.41 -12.30
C ALA A 40 13.25 3.37 -11.18
N ILE A 41 12.52 2.25 -11.28
CA ILE A 41 12.61 1.13 -10.34
C ILE A 41 14.01 0.51 -10.38
N LYS A 42 14.56 0.26 -11.58
CA LYS A 42 15.88 -0.34 -11.75
C LYS A 42 16.98 0.57 -11.22
N ASP A 43 16.90 1.86 -11.52
CA ASP A 43 17.88 2.85 -11.09
C ASP A 43 17.87 2.98 -9.57
N ALA A 44 16.68 3.10 -8.96
CA ALA A 44 16.53 3.14 -7.51
C ALA A 44 16.97 1.83 -6.83
N ALA A 45 16.62 0.66 -7.40
CA ALA A 45 17.07 -0.63 -6.90
C ALA A 45 18.60 -0.72 -6.85
N SER A 46 19.27 -0.28 -7.92
CA SER A 46 20.72 -0.27 -8.04
C SER A 46 21.35 0.70 -7.03
N GLU A 47 20.86 1.94 -6.97
CA GLU A 47 21.37 2.99 -6.07
C GLU A 47 21.30 2.57 -4.60
N TYR A 48 20.16 1.99 -4.19
CA TYR A 48 19.91 1.68 -2.80
C TYR A 48 20.22 0.25 -2.41
N GLY A 49 20.61 -0.62 -3.35
CA GLY A 49 20.81 -2.05 -3.11
C GLY A 49 19.58 -2.72 -2.52
N VAL A 50 18.40 -2.36 -3.04
CA VAL A 50 17.11 -2.95 -2.69
C VAL A 50 16.64 -3.77 -3.89
N ASP A 51 16.00 -4.90 -3.64
CA ASP A 51 15.50 -5.75 -4.72
C ASP A 51 14.42 -5.01 -5.55
N ALA A 52 14.66 -4.91 -6.85
CA ALA A 52 13.72 -4.33 -7.81
C ALA A 52 12.35 -5.03 -7.77
N LYS A 53 12.32 -6.35 -7.58
CA LYS A 53 11.04 -7.08 -7.45
C LYS A 53 10.24 -6.63 -6.23
N LEU A 54 10.92 -6.36 -5.12
CA LEU A 54 10.27 -5.83 -3.92
C LEU A 54 9.70 -4.43 -4.17
N ILE A 55 10.46 -3.53 -4.80
CA ILE A 55 9.98 -2.18 -5.15
C ILE A 55 8.72 -2.27 -6.03
N THR A 56 8.78 -3.08 -7.10
CA THR A 56 7.64 -3.28 -8.01
C THR A 56 6.42 -3.86 -7.29
N ALA A 57 6.60 -4.87 -6.43
CA ALA A 57 5.52 -5.48 -5.65
C ALA A 57 4.88 -4.49 -4.68
N MET A 58 5.70 -3.64 -4.03
CA MET A 58 5.21 -2.56 -3.16
C MET A 58 4.37 -1.56 -3.96
N ILE A 59 4.86 -1.04 -5.10
CA ILE A 59 4.10 -0.10 -5.95
C ILE A 59 2.75 -0.70 -6.37
N GLN A 60 2.75 -1.97 -6.78
CA GLN A 60 1.53 -2.67 -7.19
C GLN A 60 0.50 -2.74 -6.06
N VAL A 61 0.93 -3.04 -4.83
CA VAL A 61 0.02 -3.17 -3.68
C VAL A 61 -0.42 -1.81 -3.13
N GLU A 62 0.47 -0.83 -3.13
CA GLU A 62 0.23 0.50 -2.55
C GLU A 62 -0.68 1.37 -3.43
N SER A 63 -0.39 1.44 -4.74
CA SER A 63 -1.09 2.36 -5.65
C SER A 63 -1.68 1.66 -6.87
N GLY A 64 -1.30 0.42 -7.16
CA GLY A 64 -1.63 -0.22 -8.43
C GLY A 64 -1.03 0.53 -9.61
N PHE A 65 0.18 1.07 -9.43
CA PHE A 65 0.88 1.92 -10.39
C PHE A 65 0.19 3.27 -10.70
N ASN A 66 -0.69 3.75 -9.82
CA ASN A 66 -1.31 5.06 -9.95
C ASN A 66 -0.41 6.17 -9.37
N PRO A 67 0.25 7.01 -10.18
CA PRO A 67 1.13 8.07 -9.67
C PRO A 67 0.36 9.17 -8.93
N SER A 68 -0.94 9.33 -9.20
CA SER A 68 -1.79 10.34 -8.56
C SER A 68 -2.48 9.82 -7.29
N ALA A 69 -2.09 8.66 -6.78
CA ALA A 69 -2.71 8.06 -5.59
C ALA A 69 -2.47 8.92 -4.35
N VAL A 70 -3.55 9.24 -3.62
CA VAL A 70 -3.50 9.92 -2.32
C VAL A 70 -4.42 9.19 -1.36
N SER A 71 -3.87 8.72 -0.23
CA SER A 71 -4.64 8.03 0.80
C SER A 71 -5.39 9.02 1.70
N ARG A 72 -6.31 8.50 2.53
CA ARG A 72 -7.01 9.30 3.56
C ARG A 72 -6.08 9.87 4.63
N SER A 73 -4.90 9.29 4.81
CA SER A 73 -3.89 9.75 5.78
C SER A 73 -2.76 10.55 5.13
N ASN A 74 -2.99 11.03 3.90
CA ASN A 74 -2.04 11.79 3.07
C ASN A 74 -0.76 11.01 2.75
N ALA A 75 -0.89 9.72 2.42
CA ALA A 75 0.16 8.96 1.77
C ALA A 75 0.06 9.16 0.26
N ILE A 76 1.16 9.52 -0.41
CA ILE A 76 1.16 10.10 -1.76
C ILE A 76 1.99 9.23 -2.72
N GLY A 77 1.49 9.13 -3.96
CA GLY A 77 2.22 8.60 -5.10
C GLY A 77 2.28 7.07 -5.16
N LEU A 78 3.18 6.59 -6.00
CA LEU A 78 3.32 5.18 -6.36
C LEU A 78 3.59 4.27 -5.17
N MET A 79 4.44 4.71 -4.25
CA MET A 79 4.89 3.98 -3.06
C MET A 79 4.19 4.44 -1.78
N GLN A 80 3.16 5.30 -1.89
CA GLN A 80 2.33 5.76 -0.78
C GLN A 80 3.16 6.27 0.42
N LEU A 81 4.03 7.25 0.15
CA LEU A 81 4.88 7.85 1.17
C LEU A 81 4.16 8.98 1.89
N LYS A 82 4.43 9.14 3.18
CA LYS A 82 4.07 10.33 3.95
C LYS A 82 5.30 11.21 4.10
N ALA A 83 5.19 12.47 3.69
CA ALA A 83 6.27 13.46 3.74
C ALA A 83 6.92 13.55 5.13
N ASP A 84 6.09 13.69 6.16
CA ASP A 84 6.45 13.91 7.56
C ASP A 84 7.02 12.69 8.31
N THR A 85 7.10 11.53 7.66
CA THR A 85 7.60 10.28 8.27
C THR A 85 8.57 9.55 7.34
N ALA A 86 8.07 8.65 6.49
CA ALA A 86 8.90 7.89 5.55
C ALA A 86 9.73 8.80 4.63
N GLY A 87 9.17 9.95 4.22
CA GLY A 87 9.89 10.96 3.44
C GLY A 87 11.08 11.55 4.19
N CYS A 88 10.90 11.97 5.45
CA CYS A 88 12.00 12.45 6.29
C CYS A 88 13.10 11.38 6.50
N ASP A 89 12.70 10.13 6.70
CA ASP A 89 13.62 9.00 6.83
C ASP A 89 14.44 8.77 5.56
N ALA A 90 13.77 8.81 4.39
CA ALA A 90 14.42 8.73 3.09
C ALA A 90 15.41 9.89 2.83
N TYR A 91 15.00 11.14 3.14
CA TYR A 91 15.88 12.29 3.04
C TYR A 91 17.13 12.13 3.91
N ARG A 92 16.97 11.70 5.16
CA ARG A 92 18.08 11.46 6.07
C ARG A 92 19.03 10.37 5.56
N TYR A 93 18.49 9.29 5.00
CA TYR A 93 19.28 8.23 4.39
C TYR A 93 20.10 8.75 3.20
N LYS A 94 19.52 9.64 2.39
CA LYS A 94 20.19 10.34 1.28
C LYS A 94 21.13 11.47 1.73
N GLY A 95 21.34 11.67 3.04
CA GLY A 95 22.18 12.75 3.58
C GLY A 95 21.57 14.15 3.44
N LYS A 96 20.29 14.26 3.08
CA LYS A 96 19.54 15.52 3.00
C LYS A 96 19.00 15.93 4.37
N ARG A 97 18.82 17.24 4.57
CA ARG A 97 18.14 17.82 5.74
C ARG A 97 16.66 18.01 5.44
N GLY A 98 15.83 17.98 6.49
CA GLY A 98 14.39 18.20 6.36
C GLY A 98 13.64 16.97 5.84
N CYS A 99 12.51 17.23 5.21
CA CYS A 99 11.61 16.24 4.64
C CYS A 99 11.17 16.70 3.24
N PRO A 100 10.80 15.80 2.32
CA PRO A 100 10.17 16.18 1.06
C PRO A 100 8.83 16.85 1.33
N ASP A 101 8.34 17.63 0.37
CA ASP A 101 6.97 18.15 0.39
C ASP A 101 6.01 17.24 -0.41
N ASP A 102 4.73 17.61 -0.44
CA ASP A 102 3.71 16.83 -1.14
C ASP A 102 3.91 16.83 -2.67
N ASP A 103 4.53 17.87 -3.24
CA ASP A 103 4.77 17.98 -4.68
C ASP A 103 5.93 17.08 -5.11
N ASP A 104 7.00 17.02 -4.31
CA ASP A 104 8.08 16.02 -4.44
C ASP A 104 7.50 14.60 -4.52
N LEU A 105 6.51 14.29 -3.68
CA LEU A 105 5.91 12.95 -3.62
C LEU A 105 4.93 12.65 -4.77
N ARG A 106 4.47 13.67 -5.51
CA ARG A 106 3.62 13.50 -6.70
C ARG A 106 4.43 13.20 -7.95
N ASP A 107 5.70 13.58 -7.98
CA ASP A 107 6.62 13.20 -9.05
C ASP A 107 6.93 11.69 -8.97
N PRO A 108 6.62 10.89 -10.01
CA PRO A 108 6.76 9.43 -9.95
C PRO A 108 8.20 8.96 -9.68
N ASP A 109 9.18 9.58 -10.32
CA ASP A 109 10.59 9.18 -10.21
C ASP A 109 11.12 9.51 -8.81
N THR A 110 10.82 10.70 -8.31
CA THR A 110 11.15 11.11 -6.93
C THR A 110 10.44 10.23 -5.91
N ASN A 111 9.18 9.85 -6.14
CA ASN A 111 8.44 8.97 -5.25
C ASN A 111 9.06 7.56 -5.17
N ILE A 112 9.46 6.98 -6.31
CA ILE A 112 10.13 5.67 -6.37
C ILE A 112 11.50 5.75 -5.70
N ASP A 113 12.28 6.78 -6.01
CA ASP A 113 13.61 7.01 -5.42
C ASP A 113 13.54 7.11 -3.89
N LEU A 114 12.63 7.93 -3.36
CA LEU A 114 12.44 8.08 -1.91
C LEU A 114 11.88 6.82 -1.26
N GLY A 115 11.00 6.09 -1.94
CA GLY A 115 10.43 4.86 -1.41
C GLY A 115 11.47 3.74 -1.34
N ALA A 116 12.35 3.63 -2.34
CA ALA A 116 13.49 2.73 -2.31
C ALA A 116 14.52 3.14 -1.24
N ALA A 117 14.80 4.44 -1.08
CA ALA A 117 15.64 4.93 0.01
C ALA A 117 15.04 4.59 1.39
N TYR A 118 13.71 4.66 1.54
CA TYR A 118 13.04 4.26 2.78
C TYR A 118 13.12 2.74 3.01
N LEU A 119 12.92 1.91 1.98
CA LEU A 119 13.15 0.46 2.08
C LEU A 119 14.59 0.14 2.52
N ALA A 120 15.59 0.84 1.97
CA ALA A 120 16.98 0.70 2.38
C ALA A 120 17.22 1.17 3.82
N THR A 121 16.55 2.24 4.25
CA THR A 121 16.55 2.69 5.66
C THR A 121 16.06 1.58 6.58
N LEU A 122 14.95 0.93 6.22
CA LEU A 122 14.41 -0.21 6.97
C LEU A 122 15.42 -1.35 7.00
N GLN A 123 15.92 -1.82 5.86
CA GLN A 123 16.78 -3.00 5.78
C GLN A 123 18.16 -2.79 6.42
N LYS A 124 18.82 -1.67 6.11
CA LYS A 124 20.24 -1.45 6.44
C LYS A 124 20.44 -0.75 7.78
N GLN A 125 19.42 -0.07 8.31
CA GLN A 125 19.52 0.64 9.59
C GLN A 125 18.52 0.07 10.60
N GLN A 126 17.21 0.14 10.31
CA GLN A 126 16.19 -0.16 11.31
C GLN A 126 15.98 -1.66 11.55
N LEU A 127 16.30 -2.54 10.62
CA LEU A 127 16.19 -3.99 10.73
C LEU A 127 17.56 -4.68 10.66
N LYS A 128 18.63 -3.89 10.74
CA LYS A 128 20.00 -4.37 10.76
C LYS A 128 20.16 -5.46 11.83
N GLY A 129 20.64 -6.61 11.39
CA GLY A 129 20.89 -7.79 12.22
C GLY A 129 19.94 -8.96 11.95
N ILE A 130 18.82 -8.76 11.23
CA ILE A 130 18.05 -9.90 10.71
C ILE A 130 18.87 -10.60 9.62
N ALA A 131 19.22 -11.86 9.84
CA ALA A 131 20.19 -12.57 9.01
C ALA A 131 19.55 -13.27 7.79
N ASN A 132 18.38 -13.88 7.97
CA ASN A 132 17.71 -14.57 6.87
C ASN A 132 17.10 -13.54 5.90
N PRO A 133 17.46 -13.57 4.60
CA PRO A 133 17.01 -12.55 3.63
C PRO A 133 15.50 -12.58 3.38
N VAL A 134 14.85 -13.75 3.45
CA VAL A 134 13.39 -13.86 3.32
C VAL A 134 12.70 -13.26 4.55
N THR A 135 13.19 -13.57 5.75
CA THR A 135 12.70 -12.96 6.99
C THR A 135 12.92 -11.45 6.99
N LEU A 136 14.07 -10.95 6.49
CA LEU A 136 14.33 -9.53 6.34
C LEU A 136 13.34 -8.87 5.38
N ARG A 137 13.03 -9.51 4.25
CA ARG A 137 12.00 -9.03 3.32
C ARG A 137 10.63 -8.93 4.00
N TYR A 138 10.19 -9.99 4.68
CA TYR A 138 8.91 -9.99 5.40
C TYR A 138 8.85 -8.89 6.47
N ALA A 139 9.91 -8.77 7.28
CA ALA A 139 10.04 -7.74 8.30
C ALA A 139 10.01 -6.34 7.68
N THR A 140 10.67 -6.14 6.54
CA THR A 140 10.69 -4.86 5.81
C THR A 140 9.29 -4.47 5.36
N ILE A 141 8.52 -5.39 4.76
CA ILE A 141 7.16 -5.14 4.29
C ILE A 141 6.25 -4.72 5.45
N ILE A 142 6.33 -5.42 6.58
CA ILE A 142 5.54 -5.09 7.77
C ILE A 142 5.96 -3.74 8.35
N ALA A 143 7.27 -3.51 8.47
CA ALA A 143 7.81 -2.27 9.02
C ALA A 143 7.50 -1.06 8.14
N TYR A 144 7.38 -1.24 6.82
CA TYR A 144 7.01 -0.19 5.88
C TYR A 144 5.63 0.41 6.21
N VAL A 145 4.66 -0.45 6.54
CA VAL A 145 3.26 -0.05 6.80
C VAL A 145 3.01 0.31 8.26
N ASN A 146 3.62 -0.42 9.18
CA ASN A 146 3.29 -0.33 10.61
C ASN A 146 4.44 0.22 11.48
N GLY A 147 5.61 0.46 10.89
CA GLY A 147 6.80 0.92 11.57
C GLY A 147 7.58 -0.23 12.24
N THR A 148 8.90 -0.14 12.18
CA THR A 148 9.82 -1.14 12.76
C THR A 148 9.58 -1.37 14.25
N GLY A 149 9.29 -0.32 15.01
CA GLY A 149 9.04 -0.43 16.45
C GLY A 149 7.79 -1.27 16.78
N ALA A 150 6.73 -1.18 15.97
CA ALA A 150 5.52 -1.98 16.17
C ALA A 150 5.81 -3.47 15.94
N LEU A 151 6.56 -3.80 14.89
CA LEU A 151 6.99 -5.16 14.60
C LEU A 151 7.87 -5.72 15.72
N LEU A 152 8.96 -5.03 16.09
CA LEU A 152 9.94 -5.56 17.06
C LEU A 152 9.32 -5.80 18.44
N ARG A 153 8.39 -4.93 18.87
CA ARG A 153 7.68 -5.08 20.16
C ARG A 153 6.82 -6.35 20.25
N THR A 154 6.47 -6.98 19.13
CA THR A 154 5.80 -8.30 19.16
C THR A 154 6.72 -9.42 19.61
N PHE A 155 8.04 -9.21 19.58
CA PHE A 155 9.05 -10.16 20.04
C PHE A 155 9.64 -9.74 21.40
N SER A 156 10.12 -8.50 21.50
CA SER A 156 10.64 -7.93 22.75
C SER A 156 10.63 -6.40 22.70
N SER A 157 10.54 -5.75 23.87
CA SER A 157 10.77 -4.31 23.99
C SER A 157 12.24 -3.94 23.79
N ASN A 158 13.19 -4.87 24.01
CA ASN A 158 14.60 -4.69 23.73
C ASN A 158 14.90 -5.06 22.27
N ARG A 159 15.45 -4.10 21.51
CA ARG A 159 15.77 -4.27 20.08
C ARG A 159 16.69 -5.45 19.81
N GLN A 160 17.78 -5.59 20.55
CA GLN A 160 18.77 -6.65 20.31
C GLN A 160 18.16 -8.03 20.58
N GLN A 161 17.38 -8.14 21.65
CA GLN A 161 16.65 -9.37 21.97
C GLN A 161 15.59 -9.69 20.91
N ALA A 162 14.84 -8.70 20.45
CA ALA A 162 13.84 -8.90 19.38
C ALA A 162 14.50 -9.44 18.10
N ILE A 163 15.63 -8.86 17.68
CA ILE A 163 16.39 -9.35 16.52
C ILE A 163 16.92 -10.77 16.74
N ALA A 164 17.45 -11.07 17.94
CA ALA A 164 17.90 -12.42 18.27
C ALA A 164 16.76 -13.45 18.22
N MET A 165 15.57 -13.10 18.73
CA MET A 165 14.38 -13.94 18.63
C MET A 165 13.95 -14.15 17.18
N ILE A 166 13.94 -13.10 16.36
CA ILE A 166 13.62 -13.19 14.93
C ILE A 166 14.60 -14.13 14.22
N ASN A 167 15.89 -14.05 14.52
CA ASN A 167 16.92 -14.90 13.91
C ASN A 167 16.82 -16.38 14.33
N ASN A 168 16.10 -16.69 15.40
CA ASN A 168 15.81 -18.07 15.82
C ASN A 168 14.58 -18.68 15.13
N LEU A 169 13.91 -17.95 14.23
CA LEU A 169 12.73 -18.40 13.51
C LEU A 169 13.04 -18.67 12.04
N SER A 170 12.37 -19.68 11.47
CA SER A 170 12.25 -19.79 10.01
C SER A 170 11.35 -18.66 9.48
N PRO A 171 11.40 -18.35 8.17
CA PRO A 171 10.48 -17.39 7.55
C PRO A 171 8.99 -17.72 7.78
N GLU A 172 8.64 -19.01 7.76
CA GLU A 172 7.26 -19.48 8.01
C GLU A 172 6.85 -19.25 9.47
N ALA A 173 7.75 -19.55 10.41
CA ALA A 173 7.51 -19.32 11.84
C ALA A 173 7.41 -17.82 12.17
N PHE A 174 8.22 -16.98 11.52
CA PHE A 174 8.10 -15.52 11.61
C PHE A 174 6.75 -15.04 11.07
N ASN A 175 6.34 -15.48 9.87
CA ASN A 175 5.06 -15.12 9.28
C ASN A 175 3.88 -15.57 10.17
N TRP A 176 3.96 -16.79 10.72
CA TRP A 176 2.97 -17.28 11.69
C TRP A 176 2.91 -16.40 12.94
N HIS A 177 4.06 -16.03 13.51
CA HIS A 177 4.14 -15.14 14.68
C HIS A 177 3.46 -13.80 14.40
N VAL A 178 3.77 -13.16 13.28
CA VAL A 178 3.16 -11.88 12.88
C VAL A 178 1.64 -12.01 12.74
N ARG A 179 1.15 -13.08 12.09
CA ARG A 179 -0.30 -13.34 11.96
C ARG A 179 -0.98 -13.52 13.32
N LYS A 180 -0.29 -14.12 14.29
CA LYS A 180 -0.85 -14.45 15.60
C LYS A 180 -0.79 -13.29 16.59
N TYR A 181 0.31 -12.53 16.60
CA TYR A 181 0.64 -11.60 17.70
C TYR A 181 0.74 -10.14 17.27
N HIS A 182 0.79 -9.80 15.98
CA HIS A 182 0.83 -8.40 15.58
C HIS A 182 -0.52 -7.73 15.88
N PRO A 183 -0.56 -6.61 16.64
CA PRO A 183 -1.81 -6.00 17.09
C PRO A 183 -2.62 -5.39 15.94
N ALA A 184 -1.94 -5.03 14.85
CA ALA A 184 -2.54 -4.43 13.67
C ALA A 184 -2.85 -5.53 12.62
N PRO A 185 -4.12 -5.86 12.34
CA PRO A 185 -4.49 -6.93 11.40
C PRO A 185 -4.11 -6.63 9.95
N GLN A 186 -3.84 -5.37 9.63
CA GLN A 186 -3.35 -4.95 8.32
C GLN A 186 -1.93 -5.43 8.05
N ALA A 187 -1.07 -5.63 9.07
CA ALA A 187 0.31 -6.07 8.87
C ALA A 187 0.42 -7.43 8.16
N PRO A 188 -0.14 -8.54 8.71
CA PRO A 188 -0.06 -9.83 8.04
C PRO A 188 -0.83 -9.86 6.71
N ARG A 189 -1.91 -9.08 6.58
CA ARG A 189 -2.66 -8.97 5.33
C ARG A 189 -1.85 -8.27 4.24
N HIS A 190 -1.12 -7.22 4.60
CA HIS A 190 -0.27 -6.49 3.65
C HIS A 190 0.91 -7.34 3.22
N LEU A 191 1.60 -8.00 4.16
CA LEU A 191 2.63 -9.01 3.86
C LEU A 191 2.14 -10.03 2.84
N MET A 192 0.96 -10.63 3.07
CA MET A 192 0.38 -11.60 2.16
C MET A 192 0.16 -11.04 0.73
N LYS A 193 -0.29 -9.78 0.62
CA LYS A 193 -0.54 -9.15 -0.68
C LYS A 193 0.76 -8.86 -1.43
N VAL A 194 1.75 -8.31 -0.74
CA VAL A 194 3.05 -7.97 -1.34
C VAL A 194 3.79 -9.22 -1.75
N GLU A 195 3.83 -10.26 -0.90
CA GLU A 195 4.47 -11.53 -1.26
C GLU A 195 3.76 -12.19 -2.44
N ALA A 196 2.42 -12.16 -2.50
CA ALA A 196 1.70 -12.67 -3.67
C ALA A 196 2.03 -11.92 -4.96
N ALA A 197 2.25 -10.60 -4.90
CA ALA A 197 2.70 -9.81 -6.05
C ALA A 197 4.17 -10.08 -6.39
N TYR A 198 5.03 -10.22 -5.37
CA TYR A 198 6.46 -10.49 -5.50
C TYR A 198 6.74 -11.83 -6.19
N GLU A 199 6.03 -12.89 -5.82
CA GLU A 199 6.21 -14.23 -6.39
C GLU A 199 5.70 -14.36 -7.85
N GLN A 200 4.98 -13.34 -8.35
CA GLN A 200 4.51 -13.27 -9.75
C GLN A 200 5.47 -12.51 -10.68
N LEU A 201 6.53 -11.92 -10.13
CA LEU A 201 7.59 -11.20 -10.83
C LEU A 201 8.81 -12.10 -11.05
#